data_AF-A0A2G9MX03-F1
#
_entry.id   AF-A0A2G9MX03-F1
#
_cell.length_a   1.000
_cell.length_b   1.000
_cell.length_c   1.000
_cell.angle_alpha   90.00
_cell.angle_beta   90.00
_cell.angle_gamma   90.00
#
_symmetry.space_group_name_H-M   'P 1'
#
loop_
_entity.id
_entity.type
_entity.pdbx_description
1 polymer ?
#
loop_
_entity_poly.entity_id
_entity_poly.type
_entity_poly.pdbx_seq_one_letter_code
_entity_poly.pdbx_strand_id
1 'polypeptide(L)'
;MKEETVQKEKGTGISVARLFTQKGENPFEKIEYEKRNAKISEPDGRVVFELKDVSVPRGWSQLATDIAVSKYFRKTGVPNTGHETSVKEV
;
A
#
# COMPACT_ATOMS: atom_id res chain seq x y z
N MET A 1 -26.70 -5.10 -51.92
CA MET A 1 -25.34 -5.14 -51.37
C MET A 1 -25.47 -5.56 -49.92
N LYS A 2 -24.96 -6.74 -49.52
CA LYS A 2 -25.07 -7.24 -48.14
C LYS A 2 -23.74 -6.97 -47.45
N GLU A 3 -23.76 -6.21 -46.36
CA GLU A 3 -22.59 -6.04 -45.49
C GLU A 3 -22.49 -7.29 -44.59
N GLU A 4 -21.43 -8.06 -44.76
CA GLU A 4 -21.05 -9.14 -43.86
C GLU A 4 -20.22 -8.56 -42.72
N THR A 5 -20.81 -8.49 -41.54
CA THR A 5 -20.13 -8.07 -40.32
C THR A 5 -19.18 -9.18 -39.86
N VAL A 6 -17.89 -9.02 -40.11
CA VAL A 6 -16.86 -9.96 -39.65
C VAL A 6 -16.79 -9.91 -38.12
N GLN A 7 -17.27 -10.96 -37.45
CA GLN A 7 -17.10 -11.13 -36.00
C GLN A 7 -15.65 -11.48 -35.71
N LYS A 8 -14.92 -10.55 -35.11
CA LYS A 8 -13.55 -10.74 -34.67
C LYS A 8 -13.55 -11.66 -33.45
N GLU A 9 -13.09 -12.90 -33.60
CA GLU A 9 -12.95 -13.82 -32.47
C GLU A 9 -12.04 -13.20 -31.39
N LYS A 10 -12.59 -13.04 -30.18
CA LYS A 10 -11.82 -12.59 -29.01
C LYS A 10 -10.85 -13.70 -28.66
N GLY A 11 -9.57 -13.50 -28.98
CA GLY A 11 -8.51 -14.41 -28.53
C GLY A 11 -8.61 -14.63 -27.02
N THR A 12 -8.57 -15.88 -26.59
CA THR A 12 -8.56 -16.27 -25.18
C THR A 12 -7.26 -15.78 -24.55
N GLY A 13 -7.35 -14.66 -23.84
CA GLY A 13 -6.23 -14.13 -23.05
C GLY A 13 -5.85 -15.06 -21.90
N ILE A 14 -4.69 -14.80 -21.28
CA ILE A 14 -4.24 -15.52 -20.08
C ILE A 14 -5.21 -15.24 -18.93
N SER A 15 -5.69 -16.30 -18.27
CA SER A 15 -6.43 -16.20 -17.02
C SER A 15 -5.48 -16.32 -15.83
N VAL A 16 -5.56 -15.36 -14.90
CA VAL A 16 -4.80 -15.39 -13.64
C VAL A 16 -5.78 -15.64 -12.51
N ALA A 17 -5.60 -16.76 -11.80
CA ALA A 17 -6.42 -17.09 -10.64
C ALA A 17 -6.12 -16.13 -9.48
N ARG A 18 -7.17 -15.74 -8.74
CA ARG A 18 -7.02 -15.01 -7.48
C ARG A 18 -6.67 -16.00 -6.37
N LEU A 19 -5.70 -15.64 -5.53
CA LEU A 19 -5.30 -16.47 -4.38
C LEU A 19 -5.72 -15.82 -3.05
N PHE A 20 -5.37 -14.55 -2.85
CA PHE A 20 -5.60 -13.84 -1.58
C PHE A 20 -6.65 -12.72 -1.67
N THR A 21 -7.34 -12.61 -2.81
CA THR A 21 -8.35 -11.56 -3.06
C THR A 21 -9.65 -12.16 -3.54
N GLN A 22 -10.76 -11.45 -3.31
CA GLN A 22 -12.08 -11.84 -3.80
C GLN A 22 -12.59 -10.79 -4.79
N LYS A 23 -13.41 -11.21 -5.73
CA LYS A 23 -13.96 -10.31 -6.75
C LYS A 23 -14.97 -9.36 -6.09
N GLY A 24 -14.84 -8.06 -6.34
CA GLY A 24 -15.76 -7.05 -5.85
C GLY A 24 -15.43 -6.52 -4.45
N GLU A 25 -14.34 -6.97 -3.84
CA GLU A 25 -13.93 -6.54 -2.50
C GLU A 25 -12.60 -5.79 -2.54
N ASN A 26 -12.48 -4.75 -1.73
CA ASN A 26 -11.23 -4.02 -1.58
C ASN A 26 -10.30 -4.79 -0.61
N PRO A 27 -9.12 -5.26 -1.07
CA PRO A 27 -8.23 -6.03 -0.21
C PRO A 27 -7.74 -5.24 1.02
N PHE A 28 -7.64 -3.91 0.95
CA PHE A 28 -7.21 -3.07 2.06
C PHE A 28 -8.25 -2.93 3.18
N GLU A 29 -9.51 -3.35 2.95
CA GLU A 29 -10.55 -3.37 3.98
C GLU A 29 -10.49 -4.65 4.82
N LYS A 30 -9.82 -5.69 4.33
CA LYS A 30 -9.65 -6.97 5.05
C LYS A 30 -8.52 -6.99 6.07
N ILE A 31 -7.68 -5.95 6.06
CA ILE A 31 -6.54 -5.84 6.94
C ILE A 31 -6.92 -4.93 8.11
N GLU A 32 -6.66 -5.37 9.33
CA GLU A 32 -6.79 -4.51 10.50
C GLU A 32 -5.58 -3.57 10.58
N TYR A 33 -5.84 -2.29 10.79
CA TYR A 33 -4.80 -1.26 10.91
C TYR A 33 -4.83 -0.64 12.29
N GLU A 34 -3.67 -0.24 12.76
CA GLU A 34 -3.52 0.54 13.97
C GLU A 34 -2.59 1.73 13.75
N LYS A 35 -2.66 2.70 14.65
CA LYS A 35 -1.80 3.87 14.67
C LYS A 35 -0.53 3.54 15.45
N ARG A 36 0.62 3.81 14.85
CA ARG A 36 1.93 3.58 15.46
C ARG A 36 2.89 4.71 15.08
N ASN A 37 3.87 4.97 15.95
CA ASN A 37 4.96 5.90 15.64
C ASN A 37 6.11 5.10 15.03
N ALA A 38 6.63 5.55 13.89
CA ALA A 38 7.87 5.04 13.32
C ALA A 38 9.03 5.86 13.88
N LYS A 39 9.99 5.21 14.53
CA LYS A 39 11.12 5.89 15.19
C LYS A 39 12.39 5.07 15.09
N ILE A 40 13.43 5.63 14.47
CA ILE A 40 14.75 5.03 14.40
C ILE A 40 15.70 5.88 15.25
N SER A 41 16.41 5.23 16.16
CA SER A 41 17.38 5.87 17.05
C SER A 41 18.72 5.14 16.98
N GLU A 42 19.80 5.90 17.17
CA GLU A 42 21.15 5.38 17.35
C GLU A 42 21.31 4.73 18.74
N PRO A 43 22.35 3.91 18.98
CA PRO A 43 22.61 3.30 20.28
C PRO A 43 22.80 4.29 21.43
N ASP A 44 23.22 5.53 21.12
CA ASP A 44 23.35 6.63 22.10
C ASP A 44 22.00 7.28 22.45
N GLY A 45 20.90 6.82 21.85
CA GLY A 45 19.54 7.33 22.05
C GLY A 45 19.15 8.48 21.12
N ARG A 46 20.05 8.96 20.27
CA ARG A 46 19.75 10.03 19.30
C ARG A 46 18.74 9.54 18.27
N VAL A 47 17.67 10.31 18.08
CA VAL A 47 16.66 10.02 17.06
C VAL A 47 17.14 10.49 15.69
N VAL A 48 17.23 9.56 14.73
CA VAL A 48 17.62 9.85 13.34
C VAL A 48 16.43 9.92 12.40
N PHE A 49 15.30 9.34 12.80
CA PHE A 49 14.03 9.41 12.08
C PHE A 49 12.87 9.30 13.05
N GLU A 50 11.85 10.13 12.85
CA GLU A 50 10.57 9.98 13.54
C GLU A 50 9.42 10.41 12.62
N LEU A 51 8.36 9.60 12.57
CA LEU A 51 7.07 9.99 12.01
C LEU A 51 5.97 9.40 12.89
N LYS A 52 5.03 10.24 13.32
CA LYS A 52 4.02 9.89 14.32
C LYS A 52 2.69 9.52 13.67
N ASP A 53 1.93 8.70 14.40
CA ASP A 53 0.54 8.36 14.10
C ASP A 53 0.32 7.85 12.67
N VAL A 54 1.23 7.00 12.18
CA VAL A 54 1.07 6.35 10.88
C VAL A 54 0.16 5.14 11.00
N SER A 55 -0.70 4.92 10.00
CA SER A 55 -1.60 3.78 9.92
C SER A 55 -0.88 2.60 9.27
N VAL A 56 -0.63 1.55 10.04
CA VAL A 56 0.08 0.33 9.61
C VAL A 56 -0.74 -0.92 9.93
N PRO A 57 -0.51 -2.06 9.23
CA PRO A 57 -1.18 -3.31 9.56
C PRO A 57 -0.85 -3.73 10.99
N ARG A 58 -1.87 -4.12 11.76
CA ARG A 58 -1.73 -4.53 13.16
C ARG A 58 -0.71 -5.65 13.35
N GLY A 59 -0.62 -6.58 12.40
CA GLY A 59 0.31 -7.71 12.45
C GLY A 59 1.78 -7.37 12.20
N TRP A 60 2.11 -6.12 11.81
CA TRP A 60 3.50 -5.73 11.62
C TRP A 60 4.22 -5.55 12.95
N SER A 61 5.50 -5.91 12.99
CA SER A 61 6.39 -5.52 14.08
C SER A 61 6.71 -4.02 14.03
N GLN A 62 7.23 -3.48 15.13
CA GLN A 62 7.77 -2.12 15.17
C GLN A 62 8.87 -1.94 14.12
N LEU A 63 9.80 -2.88 14.01
CA LEU A 63 10.88 -2.84 13.01
C LEU A 63 10.34 -2.78 11.57
N ALA A 64 9.30 -3.57 11.24
CA ALA A 64 8.67 -3.51 9.92
C ALA A 64 8.05 -2.13 9.65
N THR A 65 7.44 -1.52 10.67
CA THR A 65 6.89 -0.16 10.59
C THR A 65 8.01 0.86 10.35
N ASP A 66 9.09 0.80 11.13
CA ASP A 66 10.21 1.73 11.03
C ASP A 66 10.88 1.66 9.66
N ILE A 67 11.13 0.45 9.15
CA ILE A 67 11.73 0.25 7.82
C ILE A 67 10.80 0.77 6.72
N ALA A 68 9.53 0.36 6.72
CA ALA A 68 8.61 0.74 5.65
C ALA A 68 8.43 2.26 5.56
N VAL A 69 8.20 2.90 6.72
CA VAL A 69 7.95 4.33 6.80
C VAL A 69 9.21 5.12 6.50
N SER A 70 10.38 4.72 7.00
CA SER A 70 11.63 5.45 6.72
C SER A 70 12.09 5.36 5.26
N LYS A 71 11.74 4.27 4.56
CA LYS A 71 12.17 4.03 3.17
C LYS A 71 11.18 4.49 2.12
N TYR A 72 9.90 4.24 2.34
CA TYR A 72 8.90 4.42 1.29
C TYR A 72 8.01 5.64 1.51
N PHE A 73 7.79 6.09 2.76
CA PHE A 73 6.90 7.22 2.96
C PHE A 73 7.49 8.49 2.37
N ARG A 74 6.73 9.11 1.48
CA ARG A 74 7.04 10.44 0.98
C ARG A 74 6.90 11.46 2.10
N LYS A 75 7.96 12.26 2.29
CA LYS A 75 8.02 13.29 3.32
C LYS A 75 7.55 14.67 2.85
N THR A 76 7.42 14.87 1.54
CA THR A 76 7.00 16.13 0.92
C THR A 76 6.26 15.82 -0.39
N GLY A 77 5.46 16.77 -0.88
CA GLY A 77 4.81 16.66 -2.19
C GLY A 77 3.55 15.80 -2.23
N VAL A 78 3.06 15.35 -1.07
CA VAL A 78 1.77 14.66 -0.97
C VAL A 78 0.65 15.69 -0.81
N PRO A 79 -0.38 15.70 -1.67
CA PRO A 79 -1.49 16.64 -1.55
C PRO A 79 -2.20 16.55 -0.19
N ASN A 80 -2.69 17.70 0.32
CA ASN A 80 -3.39 17.87 1.60
C ASN A 80 -2.54 17.70 2.86
N THR A 81 -1.83 16.59 3.02
CA THR A 81 -1.09 16.24 4.26
C THR A 81 0.39 16.63 4.20
N GLY A 82 0.94 16.86 3.01
CA GLY A 82 2.36 17.13 2.78
C GLY A 82 3.24 15.87 2.83
N HIS A 83 2.82 14.83 3.56
CA HIS A 83 3.49 13.54 3.70
C HIS A 83 2.47 12.40 3.76
N GLU A 84 2.90 11.17 3.50
CA GLU A 84 2.06 9.99 3.66
C GLU A 84 1.83 9.67 5.15
N THR A 85 0.63 9.20 5.47
CA THR A 85 0.19 8.90 6.83
C THR A 85 -0.29 7.46 6.97
N SER A 86 -0.36 6.71 5.86
CA SER A 86 -0.84 5.34 5.82
C SER A 86 -0.09 4.54 4.77
N VAL A 87 0.19 3.27 5.07
CA VAL A 87 0.79 2.35 4.08
C VAL A 87 -0.11 2.09 2.87
N LYS A 88 -1.38 2.51 2.93
CA LYS A 88 -2.32 2.43 1.80
C LYS A 88 -2.05 3.48 0.71
N GLU A 89 -1.23 4.49 1.01
CA GLU A 89 -0.97 5.65 0.14
C GLU A 89 0.33 5.51 -0.68
N VAL A 90 1.10 4.45 -0.44
CA VAL A 90 2.46 4.23 -0.96
C VAL A 90 2.49 3.16 -2.05
#